data_AF-A0A932RUR3-F1
#
_entry.id   AF-A0A932RUR3-F1
#
_cell.length_a   1.000
_cell.length_b   1.000
_cell.length_c   1.000
_cell.angle_alpha   90.00
_cell.angle_beta   90.00
_cell.angle_gamma   90.00
#
_symmetry.space_group_name_H-M   'P 1'
#
loop_
_entity.id
_entity.type
_entity.pdbx_description
1 polymer ?
#
loop_
_entity_poly.entity_id
_entity_poly.type
_entity_poly.pdbx_seq_one_letter_code
_entity_poly.pdbx_strand_id
1 'polypeptide(L)'
;MNTMQCHEFLQYSEQWMEGGRQPAAAAHINECTRCRRFIAEMEAIAESGAELAAEMPAPSERVWTALRAQLETEGLIRQRGLGEWFMDLFAILPRPALAGAYVTVLLAALLLGNLSTTPLQEAMVLDRPQPPALMLQPQYAQAEQKEVAALHRHDPAVVATYRDNLAIVDKFIAVCEKTVREEPHNQMAREYLYSAYQQKADLLATMTERGTGGEE
;
A
#
# COMPACT_ATOMS: atom_id res chain seq x y z
N MET A 1 50.54 0.09 -6.19
CA MET A 1 49.17 0.11 -6.77
C MET A 1 48.24 -0.35 -5.66
N ASN A 2 47.24 0.45 -5.30
CA ASN A 2 46.32 0.09 -4.23
C ASN A 2 45.43 -1.05 -4.74
N THR A 3 45.60 -2.24 -4.17
CA THR A 3 44.76 -3.40 -4.47
C THR A 3 43.46 -3.26 -3.70
N MET A 4 42.35 -3.18 -4.42
CA MET A 4 41.02 -3.15 -3.82
C MET A 4 40.79 -4.47 -3.06
N GLN A 5 40.30 -4.37 -1.83
CA GLN A 5 39.94 -5.50 -0.99
C GLN A 5 38.50 -5.96 -1.27
N CYS A 6 38.16 -7.20 -0.90
CA CYS A 6 36.82 -7.73 -1.16
C CYS A 6 35.70 -6.89 -0.53
N HIS A 7 35.90 -6.35 0.68
CA HIS A 7 34.87 -5.54 1.35
C HIS A 7 34.62 -4.20 0.63
N GLU A 8 35.68 -3.58 0.10
CA GLU A 8 35.58 -2.35 -0.69
C GLU A 8 34.85 -2.61 -2.00
N PHE A 9 35.13 -3.76 -2.64
CA PHE A 9 34.41 -4.16 -3.83
C PHE A 9 32.92 -4.42 -3.55
N LEU A 10 32.59 -5.09 -2.44
CA LEU A 10 31.19 -5.32 -2.04
C LEU A 10 30.45 -4.02 -1.73
N GLN A 11 31.10 -3.01 -1.16
CA GLN A 11 30.50 -1.68 -0.99
C GLN A 11 30.27 -0.97 -2.33
N TYR A 12 31.12 -1.24 -3.31
CA TYR A 12 31.01 -0.69 -4.67
C TYR A 12 30.06 -1.50 -5.58
N SER A 13 29.51 -2.64 -5.12
CA SER A 13 28.80 -3.56 -6.01
C SER A 13 27.52 -2.98 -6.61
N GLU A 14 26.80 -2.13 -5.89
CA GLU A 14 25.60 -1.45 -6.41
C GLU A 14 25.97 -0.57 -7.62
N GLN A 15 26.97 0.30 -7.45
CA GLN A 15 27.46 1.15 -8.52
C GLN A 15 28.06 0.31 -9.67
N TRP A 16 28.63 -0.87 -9.38
CA TRP A 16 29.02 -1.82 -10.42
C TRP A 16 27.82 -2.36 -11.22
N MET A 17 26.73 -2.75 -10.55
CA MET A 17 25.50 -3.22 -11.22
C MET A 17 24.85 -2.13 -12.09
N GLU A 18 24.95 -0.86 -11.68
CA GLU A 18 24.48 0.30 -12.46
C GLU A 18 25.40 0.68 -13.64
N GLY A 19 26.47 -0.07 -13.88
CA GLY A 19 27.39 0.16 -15.01
C GLY A 19 28.65 0.96 -14.65
N GLY A 20 28.87 1.28 -13.37
CA GLY A 20 30.13 1.87 -12.91
C GLY A 20 31.31 0.91 -13.11
N ARG A 21 32.38 1.39 -13.74
CA ARG A 21 33.57 0.57 -14.09
C ARG A 21 34.86 1.22 -13.61
N GLN A 22 35.05 1.30 -12.29
CA GLN A 22 36.33 1.73 -11.73
C GLN A 22 37.44 0.70 -12.02
N PRO A 23 38.66 1.16 -12.37
CA PRO A 23 39.74 0.26 -12.78
C PRO A 23 40.20 -0.69 -11.67
N ALA A 24 40.18 -0.25 -10.41
CA ALA A 24 40.54 -1.08 -9.25
C ALA A 24 39.52 -2.22 -9.02
N ALA A 25 38.24 -1.95 -9.22
CA ALA A 25 37.17 -2.94 -9.13
C ALA A 25 37.25 -3.97 -10.27
N ALA A 26 37.51 -3.51 -11.50
CA ALA A 26 37.71 -4.39 -12.65
C ALA A 26 38.92 -5.31 -12.47
N ALA A 27 40.05 -4.78 -11.96
CA ALA A 27 41.21 -5.59 -11.63
C ALA A 27 40.88 -6.63 -10.54
N HIS A 28 40.14 -6.23 -9.49
CA HIS A 28 39.76 -7.11 -8.40
C HIS A 28 38.93 -8.32 -8.86
N ILE A 29 37.90 -8.14 -9.70
CA ILE A 29 37.06 -9.26 -10.16
C ILE A 29 37.80 -10.24 -11.08
N ASN A 30 38.83 -9.75 -11.77
CA ASN A 30 39.71 -10.57 -12.60
C ASN A 30 40.61 -11.47 -11.75
N GLU A 31 40.93 -11.07 -10.54
CA GLU A 31 41.81 -11.81 -9.62
C GLU A 31 41.04 -12.59 -8.54
N CYS A 32 39.85 -12.14 -8.14
CA CYS A 32 39.07 -12.71 -7.04
C CYS A 32 37.86 -13.51 -7.55
N THR A 33 37.97 -14.84 -7.53
CA THR A 33 36.88 -15.76 -7.94
C THR A 33 35.61 -15.60 -7.10
N ARG A 34 35.73 -15.27 -5.81
CA ARG A 34 34.57 -15.10 -4.92
C ARG A 34 33.71 -13.90 -5.34
N CYS A 35 34.33 -12.75 -5.56
CA CYS A 35 33.63 -11.54 -6.00
C CYS A 35 33.07 -11.70 -7.41
N ARG A 36 33.77 -12.41 -8.30
CA ARG A 36 33.25 -12.74 -9.64
C ARG A 36 31.99 -13.59 -9.58
N ARG A 37 31.98 -14.63 -8.73
CA ARG A 37 30.79 -15.48 -8.54
C ARG A 37 29.61 -14.67 -7.98
N PHE A 38 29.87 -13.83 -6.99
CA PHE A 38 28.85 -12.97 -6.41
C PHE A 38 28.20 -12.04 -7.45
N ILE A 39 29.00 -11.39 -8.31
CA ILE A 39 28.46 -10.55 -9.39
C ILE A 39 27.66 -11.39 -10.41
N ALA A 40 28.16 -12.57 -10.79
CA ALA A 40 27.43 -13.45 -11.69
C ALA A 40 26.07 -13.89 -11.11
N GLU A 41 25.98 -14.14 -9.80
CA GLU A 41 24.72 -14.43 -9.11
C GLU A 41 23.77 -13.22 -9.13
N MET A 42 24.28 -12.01 -8.87
CA MET A 42 23.50 -10.78 -8.95
C MET A 42 22.98 -10.49 -10.36
N GLU A 43 23.81 -10.71 -11.38
CA GLU A 43 23.44 -10.57 -12.80
C GLU A 43 22.36 -11.59 -13.20
N ALA A 44 22.46 -12.83 -12.73
CA ALA A 44 21.44 -13.85 -12.96
C ALA A 44 20.09 -13.49 -12.30
N ILE A 45 20.10 -12.93 -11.10
CA ILE A 45 18.87 -12.42 -10.45
C ILE A 45 18.29 -11.26 -11.26
N ALA A 46 19.11 -10.31 -11.70
CA ALA A 46 18.66 -9.18 -12.49
C ALA A 46 18.03 -9.62 -13.83
N GLU A 47 18.61 -10.62 -14.50
CA GLU A 47 18.07 -11.22 -15.71
C GLU A 47 16.71 -11.87 -15.45
N SER A 48 16.57 -12.69 -14.39
CA SER A 48 15.29 -13.30 -14.02
C SER A 48 14.20 -12.26 -13.70
N GLY A 49 14.58 -11.14 -13.06
CA GLY A 49 13.67 -10.03 -12.80
C GLY A 49 13.22 -9.33 -14.08
N ALA A 50 14.11 -9.21 -15.07
CA ALA A 50 13.78 -8.63 -16.37
C ALA A 50 12.83 -9.53 -17.18
N GLU A 51 13.00 -10.85 -17.11
CA GLU A 51 12.08 -11.82 -17.73
C GLU A 51 10.66 -11.71 -17.13
N LEU A 52 10.55 -11.67 -15.80
CA LEU A 52 9.28 -11.47 -15.11
C LEU A 52 8.62 -10.14 -15.48
N ALA A 53 9.41 -9.06 -15.60
CA ALA A 53 8.91 -7.76 -16.03
C ALA A 53 8.45 -7.75 -17.50
N ALA A 54 9.02 -8.61 -18.35
CA ALA A 54 8.57 -8.79 -19.73
C ALA A 54 7.24 -9.56 -19.80
N GLU A 55 7.04 -10.54 -18.93
CA GLU A 55 5.78 -11.30 -18.82
C GLU A 55 4.64 -10.45 -18.24
N MET A 56 4.96 -9.59 -17.27
CA MET A 56 4.00 -8.68 -16.63
C MET A 56 4.25 -7.24 -17.09
N PRO A 57 3.60 -6.78 -18.19
CA PRO A 57 3.79 -5.42 -18.68
C PRO A 57 3.43 -4.41 -17.59
N ALA A 58 4.22 -3.34 -17.51
CA ALA A 58 4.01 -2.28 -16.54
C ALA A 58 2.56 -1.77 -16.60
N PRO A 59 1.92 -1.52 -15.44
CA PRO A 59 0.57 -1.01 -15.43
C PRO A 59 0.50 0.34 -16.16
N SER A 60 -0.61 0.57 -16.86
CA SER A 60 -0.81 1.80 -17.64
C SER A 60 -0.71 3.06 -16.78
N GLU A 61 -0.25 4.17 -17.36
CA GLU A 61 -0.05 5.48 -16.67
C GLU A 61 -1.27 5.96 -15.86
N ARG A 62 -2.48 5.65 -16.35
CA ARG A 62 -3.74 5.94 -15.64
C ARG A 62 -3.82 5.27 -14.26
N VAL A 63 -3.29 4.06 -14.12
CA VAL A 63 -3.28 3.30 -12.85
C VAL A 63 -2.37 4.00 -11.85
N TRP A 64 -1.19 4.44 -12.28
CA TRP A 64 -0.28 5.21 -11.42
C TRP A 64 -0.87 6.56 -11.01
N THR A 65 -1.55 7.24 -11.93
CA THR A 65 -2.23 8.51 -11.66
C THR A 65 -3.37 8.32 -10.65
N ALA A 66 -4.20 7.29 -10.83
CA ALA A 66 -5.28 6.95 -9.91
C ALA A 66 -4.75 6.57 -8.53
N LEU A 67 -3.70 5.75 -8.47
CA LEU A 67 -3.07 5.35 -7.21
C LEU A 67 -2.51 6.58 -6.47
N ARG A 68 -1.86 7.51 -7.17
CA ARG A 68 -1.37 8.76 -6.57
C ARG A 68 -2.52 9.59 -6.01
N ALA A 69 -3.58 9.81 -6.78
CA ALA A 69 -4.74 10.57 -6.33
C ALA A 69 -5.41 9.92 -5.10
N GLN A 70 -5.47 8.59 -5.07
CA GLN A 70 -5.98 7.85 -3.92
C GLN A 70 -5.09 8.03 -2.69
N LEU A 71 -3.77 7.89 -2.83
CA LEU A 71 -2.81 8.06 -1.73
C LEU A 71 -2.77 9.50 -1.18
N GLU A 72 -3.03 10.50 -2.02
CA GLU A 72 -3.20 11.90 -1.61
C GLU A 72 -4.50 12.10 -0.81
N THR A 73 -5.59 11.46 -1.25
CA THR A 73 -6.90 11.51 -0.59
C THR A 73 -6.88 10.80 0.77
N GLU A 74 -6.17 9.67 0.86
CA GLU A 74 -5.92 8.93 2.09
C GLU A 74 -4.92 9.66 3.02
N GLY A 75 -4.28 10.73 2.56
CA GLY A 75 -3.33 11.53 3.32
C GLY A 75 -1.99 10.84 3.59
N LEU A 76 -1.74 9.69 2.96
CA LEU A 76 -0.50 8.91 3.06
C LEU A 76 0.65 9.58 2.31
N ILE A 77 0.32 10.26 1.21
CA ILE A 77 1.25 11.13 0.50
C ILE A 77 0.73 12.54 0.65
N ARG A 78 1.37 13.31 1.54
CA ARG A 78 1.20 14.75 1.53
C ARG A 78 2.13 15.28 0.45
N GLN A 79 1.58 15.77 -0.68
CA GLN A 79 2.38 16.67 -1.50
C GLN A 79 2.82 17.81 -0.58
N ARG A 80 4.14 18.00 -0.47
CA ARG A 80 4.71 19.21 0.13
C ARG A 80 4.41 20.36 -0.83
N GLY A 81 3.14 20.74 -0.85
CA GLY A 81 2.60 21.68 -1.83
C GLY A 81 3.23 23.04 -1.64
N LEU A 82 3.36 23.78 -2.75
CA LEU A 82 3.71 25.20 -2.77
C LEU A 82 2.95 26.02 -1.71
N GLY A 83 1.79 25.57 -1.25
CA GLY A 83 1.02 26.18 -0.17
C GLY A 83 1.74 26.26 1.19
N GLU A 84 2.57 25.28 1.58
CA GLU A 84 3.35 25.39 2.83
C GLU A 84 4.43 26.48 2.71
N TRP A 85 5.10 26.56 1.55
CA TRP A 85 6.07 27.63 1.25
C TRP A 85 5.41 29.02 1.14
N PHE A 86 4.24 29.12 0.52
CA PHE A 86 3.50 30.38 0.43
C PHE A 86 2.99 30.85 1.80
N MET A 87 2.55 29.93 2.69
CA MET A 87 2.12 30.30 4.03
C MET A 87 3.28 30.75 4.92
N ASP A 88 4.47 30.15 4.78
CA ASP A 88 5.69 30.64 5.43
C ASP A 88 6.16 31.99 4.87
N LEU A 89 5.98 32.25 3.57
CA LEU A 89 6.34 33.52 2.95
C LEU A 89 5.40 34.67 3.39
N PHE A 90 4.11 34.39 3.57
CA PHE A 90 3.13 35.37 4.06
C PHE A 90 3.14 35.57 5.58
N ALA A 91 3.72 34.64 6.35
CA ALA A 91 3.94 34.80 7.79
C ALA A 91 4.99 35.87 8.14
N ILE A 92 5.82 36.27 7.17
CA ILE A 92 6.89 37.27 7.33
C ILE A 92 6.40 38.69 6.97
N LEU A 93 5.17 38.86 6.45
CA LEU A 93 4.66 40.17 6.04
C LEU A 93 3.87 40.84 7.19
N PRO A 94 4.39 41.92 7.81
CA PRO A 94 3.67 42.62 8.89
C PRO A 94 2.42 43.30 8.34
N ARG A 95 1.26 42.99 8.93
CA ARG A 95 -0.02 43.67 8.68
C ARG A 95 0.08 45.13 9.15
N PRO A 96 -0.16 46.10 8.26
CA PRO A 96 -1.32 46.94 8.54
C PRO A 96 -2.11 47.36 7.28
N ALA A 97 -3.43 47.41 7.48
CA ALA A 97 -4.39 48.25 6.76
C ALA A 97 -4.58 48.01 5.25
N LEU A 98 -5.38 47.00 4.87
CA LEU A 98 -6.12 47.01 3.60
C LEU A 98 -7.58 46.57 3.82
N ALA A 99 -8.36 47.49 4.39
CA ALA A 99 -9.82 47.39 4.45
C ALA A 99 -10.52 47.53 3.07
N GLY A 100 -9.77 47.65 1.97
CA GLY A 100 -10.33 47.78 0.61
C GLY A 100 -10.38 46.48 -0.21
N ALA A 101 -9.67 45.42 0.18
CA ALA A 101 -9.48 44.24 -0.68
C ALA A 101 -10.56 43.14 -0.51
N TYR A 102 -11.34 43.16 0.58
CA TYR A 102 -12.36 42.13 0.81
C TYR A 102 -13.57 42.24 -0.15
N VAL A 103 -13.85 43.45 -0.67
CA VAL A 103 -14.99 43.68 -1.58
C VAL A 103 -14.75 43.04 -2.96
N THR A 104 -13.51 43.04 -3.45
CA THR A 104 -13.20 42.46 -4.76
C THR A 104 -13.17 40.93 -4.73
N VAL A 105 -12.72 40.33 -3.62
CA VAL A 105 -12.73 38.87 -3.43
C VAL A 105 -14.17 38.33 -3.26
N LEU A 106 -15.03 39.02 -2.50
CA LEU A 106 -16.44 38.64 -2.34
C LEU A 106 -17.23 38.73 -3.65
N LEU A 107 -16.97 39.75 -4.48
CA LEU A 107 -17.60 39.89 -5.80
C LEU A 107 -17.12 38.82 -6.79
N ALA A 108 -15.84 38.45 -6.75
CA ALA A 108 -15.30 37.36 -7.56
C ALA A 108 -15.92 36.00 -7.17
N ALA A 109 -16.06 35.72 -5.86
CA ALA A 109 -16.68 34.48 -5.37
C ALA A 109 -18.17 34.36 -5.76
N LEU A 110 -18.93 35.46 -5.76
CA LEU A 110 -20.33 35.50 -6.18
C LEU A 110 -20.51 35.33 -7.70
N LEU A 111 -19.56 35.80 -8.51
CA LEU A 111 -19.56 35.64 -9.98
C LEU A 111 -19.16 34.22 -10.39
N LEU A 112 -18.23 33.58 -9.68
CA LEU A 112 -17.82 32.19 -9.93
C LEU A 112 -18.81 31.16 -9.39
N GLY A 113 -19.51 31.44 -8.29
CA GLY A 113 -20.52 30.54 -7.70
C GLY A 113 -21.80 30.39 -8.53
N ASN A 114 -22.13 31.35 -9.41
CA ASN A 114 -23.33 31.30 -10.26
C ASN A 114 -23.12 30.57 -11.59
N LEU A 115 -21.89 30.17 -11.93
CA LEU A 115 -21.58 29.44 -13.17
C LEU A 115 -21.47 27.92 -12.97
N SER A 116 -21.71 27.42 -11.76
CA SER A 116 -21.60 25.99 -11.44
C SER A 116 -22.82 25.49 -10.67
N THR A 117 -23.99 25.59 -11.29
CA THR A 117 -25.13 24.75 -10.95
C THR A 117 -25.35 23.73 -12.06
N THR A 118 -24.54 22.68 -12.07
CA THR A 118 -24.91 21.44 -12.77
C THR A 118 -25.72 20.57 -11.80
N PRO A 119 -26.92 20.13 -12.21
CA PRO A 119 -27.76 19.27 -11.37
C PRO A 119 -27.14 17.88 -11.22
N LEU A 120 -27.43 17.29 -10.06
CA LEU A 120 -27.13 15.92 -9.63
C LEU A 120 -27.25 14.90 -10.77
N GLN A 121 -26.13 14.27 -11.13
CA GLN A 121 -26.14 13.03 -11.89
C GLN A 121 -26.16 11.87 -10.88
N GLU A 122 -27.36 11.52 -10.45
CA GLU A 122 -27.68 10.27 -9.78
C GLU A 122 -27.31 9.12 -10.73
N ALA A 123 -26.13 8.52 -10.55
CA ALA A 123 -25.78 7.31 -11.25
C ALA A 123 -26.53 6.15 -10.61
N MET A 124 -27.59 5.74 -11.29
CA MET A 124 -28.36 4.52 -11.06
C MET A 124 -27.41 3.31 -10.99
N VAL A 125 -27.07 2.88 -9.77
CA VAL A 125 -26.43 1.58 -9.53
C VAL A 125 -27.55 0.57 -9.33
N LEU A 126 -27.53 -0.43 -10.19
CA LEU A 126 -28.42 -1.58 -10.16
C LEU A 126 -28.41 -2.19 -8.76
N ASP A 127 -29.57 -2.17 -8.11
CA ASP A 127 -29.86 -2.84 -6.84
C ASP A 127 -29.57 -4.34 -6.98
N ARG A 128 -28.38 -4.75 -6.53
CA ARG A 128 -28.11 -6.17 -6.24
C ARG A 128 -28.50 -6.36 -4.78
N PRO A 129 -29.46 -7.26 -4.45
CA PRO A 129 -29.78 -7.54 -3.06
C PRO A 129 -28.52 -8.09 -2.38
N GLN A 130 -27.86 -7.26 -1.60
CA GLN A 130 -26.74 -7.69 -0.77
C GLN A 130 -27.35 -8.22 0.53
N PRO A 131 -27.20 -9.52 0.83
CA PRO A 131 -27.72 -10.05 2.07
C PRO A 131 -27.09 -9.29 3.24
N PRO A 132 -27.85 -8.96 4.30
CA PRO A 132 -27.32 -8.26 5.44
C PRO A 132 -26.25 -9.13 6.11
N ALA A 133 -24.98 -8.74 5.94
CA ALA A 133 -23.81 -9.37 6.56
C ALA A 133 -23.95 -9.52 8.09
N LEU A 134 -24.82 -8.72 8.70
CA LEU A 134 -25.17 -8.74 10.12
C LEU A 134 -25.83 -10.04 10.62
N MET A 135 -26.38 -10.90 9.74
CA MET A 135 -27.03 -12.14 10.18
C MET A 135 -26.10 -13.36 10.25
N LEU A 136 -24.87 -13.29 9.75
CA LEU A 136 -23.95 -14.44 9.75
C LEU A 136 -22.90 -14.43 10.88
N GLN A 137 -22.72 -13.31 11.60
CA GLN A 137 -21.73 -13.17 12.68
C GLN A 137 -21.71 -14.30 13.74
N PRO A 138 -22.85 -14.77 14.28
CA PRO A 138 -22.81 -15.81 15.32
C PRO A 138 -22.44 -17.20 14.78
N GLN A 139 -22.70 -17.49 13.50
CA GLN A 139 -22.30 -18.76 12.88
C GLN A 139 -20.80 -18.78 12.54
N TYR A 140 -20.23 -17.65 12.12
CA TYR A 140 -18.80 -17.53 11.85
C TYR A 140 -17.95 -17.67 13.11
N ALA A 141 -18.36 -17.06 14.23
CA ALA A 141 -17.61 -17.13 15.48
C ALA A 141 -17.49 -18.58 16.03
N GLN A 142 -18.52 -19.41 15.85
CA GLN A 142 -18.47 -20.82 16.24
C GLN A 142 -17.63 -21.68 15.28
N ALA A 143 -17.65 -21.39 13.98
CA ALA A 143 -16.80 -22.07 13.01
C ALA A 143 -15.31 -21.77 13.27
N GLU A 144 -14.99 -20.51 13.51
CA GLU A 144 -13.65 -20.03 13.85
C GLU A 144 -13.11 -20.65 15.14
N GLN A 145 -13.91 -20.75 16.21
CA GLN A 145 -13.46 -21.41 17.44
C GLN A 145 -13.14 -22.90 17.25
N LYS A 146 -13.91 -23.61 16.42
CA LYS A 146 -13.66 -25.02 16.12
C LYS A 146 -12.39 -25.20 15.28
N GLU A 147 -12.17 -24.31 14.32
CA GLU A 147 -11.00 -24.30 13.46
C GLU A 147 -9.74 -23.93 14.26
N VAL A 148 -9.81 -22.91 15.11
CA VAL A 148 -8.73 -22.50 16.01
C VAL A 148 -8.41 -23.57 17.07
N ALA A 149 -9.40 -24.36 17.52
CA ALA A 149 -9.18 -25.50 18.40
C ALA A 149 -8.54 -26.69 17.66
N ALA A 150 -8.84 -26.89 16.38
CA ALA A 150 -8.18 -27.90 15.55
C ALA A 150 -6.68 -27.59 15.32
N LEU A 151 -6.27 -26.32 15.51
CA LEU A 151 -4.88 -25.86 15.36
C LEU A 151 -3.88 -26.47 16.37
N HIS A 152 -4.34 -27.13 17.44
CA HIS A 152 -3.46 -27.73 18.46
C HIS A 152 -2.48 -28.80 17.92
N ARG A 153 -2.61 -29.22 16.66
CA ARG A 153 -1.71 -30.16 15.97
C ARG A 153 -0.51 -29.50 15.27
N HIS A 154 -0.44 -28.17 15.21
CA HIS A 154 0.64 -27.43 14.54
C HIS A 154 1.71 -26.92 15.51
N ASP A 155 2.85 -26.47 14.97
CA ASP A 155 3.93 -25.83 15.74
C ASP A 155 3.36 -24.66 16.58
N PRO A 156 3.57 -24.64 17.91
CA PRO A 156 3.03 -23.61 18.79
C PRO A 156 3.44 -22.18 18.39
N ALA A 157 4.61 -21.97 17.76
CA ALA A 157 5.03 -20.67 17.29
C ALA A 157 4.22 -20.19 16.06
N VAL A 158 3.87 -21.11 15.15
CA VAL A 158 3.03 -20.84 13.98
C VAL A 158 1.60 -20.55 14.40
N VAL A 159 1.07 -21.33 15.35
CA VAL A 159 -0.27 -21.11 15.93
C VAL A 159 -0.36 -19.76 16.65
N ALA A 160 0.68 -19.37 17.40
CA ALA A 160 0.72 -18.07 18.07
C ALA A 160 0.68 -16.91 17.06
N THR A 161 1.53 -16.95 16.05
CA THR A 161 1.60 -15.92 14.99
C THR A 161 0.26 -15.80 14.26
N TYR A 162 -0.39 -16.93 14.00
CA TYR A 162 -1.69 -16.95 13.36
C TYR A 162 -2.80 -16.31 14.21
N ARG A 163 -2.85 -16.63 15.50
CA ARG A 163 -3.80 -16.00 16.43
C ARG A 163 -3.59 -14.50 16.51
N ASP A 164 -2.34 -14.04 16.50
CA ASP A 164 -2.03 -12.62 16.48
C ASP A 164 -2.55 -11.95 15.19
N ASN A 165 -2.29 -12.55 14.03
CA ASN A 165 -2.79 -12.05 12.75
C ASN A 165 -4.32 -12.02 12.68
N LEU A 166 -4.99 -13.07 13.19
CA LEU A 166 -6.44 -13.14 13.24
C LEU A 166 -7.03 -12.06 14.14
N ALA A 167 -6.42 -11.83 15.32
CA ALA A 167 -6.83 -10.77 16.24
C ALA A 167 -6.69 -9.36 15.63
N ILE A 168 -5.67 -9.15 14.78
CA ILE A 168 -5.50 -7.90 14.03
C ILE A 168 -6.66 -7.70 13.05
N VAL A 169 -7.00 -8.73 12.26
CA VAL A 169 -8.10 -8.67 11.29
C VAL A 169 -9.44 -8.47 11.99
N ASP A 170 -9.68 -9.14 13.12
CA ASP A 170 -10.90 -8.96 13.92
C ASP A 170 -11.06 -7.53 14.43
N LYS A 171 -9.97 -6.93 14.93
CA LYS A 171 -9.97 -5.53 15.37
C LYS A 171 -10.26 -4.60 14.19
N PHE A 172 -9.70 -4.89 13.01
CA PHE A 172 -9.95 -4.10 11.81
C PHE A 172 -11.43 -4.20 11.36
N ILE A 173 -12.00 -5.41 11.32
CA ILE A 173 -13.42 -5.63 11.03
C ILE A 173 -14.29 -4.83 12.00
N ALA A 174 -14.00 -4.86 13.31
CA ALA A 174 -14.77 -4.12 14.30
C ALA A 174 -14.76 -2.60 14.06
N VAL A 175 -13.64 -2.05 13.59
CA VAL A 175 -13.53 -0.63 13.21
C VAL A 175 -14.36 -0.37 11.94
N CYS A 176 -14.20 -1.17 10.90
CA CYS A 176 -14.96 -1.03 9.65
C CYS A 176 -16.47 -1.13 9.89
N GLU A 177 -16.92 -2.08 10.71
CA GLU A 177 -18.32 -2.21 11.09
C GLU A 177 -18.84 -0.98 11.83
N LYS A 178 -18.04 -0.42 12.73
CA LYS A 178 -18.41 0.82 13.43
C LYS A 178 -18.58 1.96 12.42
N THR A 179 -17.63 2.13 11.51
CA THR A 179 -17.69 3.17 10.47
C THR A 179 -18.89 2.98 9.55
N VAL A 180 -19.19 1.75 9.12
CA VAL A 180 -20.37 1.46 8.28
C VAL A 180 -21.68 1.71 9.05
N ARG A 181 -21.72 1.48 10.37
CA ARG A 181 -22.90 1.81 11.19
C ARG A 181 -23.08 3.32 11.34
N GLU A 182 -22.00 4.07 11.51
CA GLU A 182 -22.03 5.54 11.66
C GLU A 182 -22.30 6.24 10.32
N GLU A 183 -21.80 5.70 9.21
CA GLU A 183 -21.95 6.24 7.87
C GLU A 183 -22.43 5.17 6.85
N PRO A 184 -23.70 4.75 6.88
CA PRO A 184 -24.20 3.64 6.06
C PRO A 184 -24.05 3.86 4.54
N HIS A 185 -24.10 5.12 4.11
CA HIS A 185 -23.98 5.50 2.71
C HIS A 185 -22.53 5.63 2.22
N ASN A 186 -21.53 5.63 3.12
CA ASN A 186 -20.12 5.69 2.76
C ASN A 186 -19.68 4.41 2.03
N GLN A 187 -19.51 4.52 0.71
CA GLN A 187 -19.19 3.37 -0.15
C GLN A 187 -17.82 2.77 0.18
N MET A 188 -16.82 3.60 0.51
CA MET A 188 -15.47 3.15 0.87
C MET A 188 -15.48 2.33 2.15
N ALA A 189 -16.24 2.75 3.17
CA ALA A 189 -16.34 2.01 4.43
C ALA A 189 -16.92 0.60 4.22
N ARG A 190 -17.90 0.45 3.32
CA ARG A 190 -18.47 -0.86 2.97
C ARG A 190 -17.50 -1.73 2.19
N GLU A 191 -16.73 -1.15 1.27
CA GLU A 191 -15.68 -1.87 0.53
C GLU A 191 -14.58 -2.38 1.47
N TYR A 192 -14.10 -1.54 2.40
CA TYR A 192 -13.13 -1.96 3.40
C TYR A 192 -13.66 -3.05 4.32
N LEU A 193 -14.95 -2.99 4.68
CA LEU A 193 -15.56 -4.06 5.47
C LEU A 193 -15.58 -5.38 4.68
N TYR A 194 -15.92 -5.34 3.40
CA TYR A 194 -15.94 -6.52 2.54
C TYR A 194 -14.53 -7.13 2.39
N SER A 195 -13.50 -6.32 2.11
CA SER A 195 -12.14 -6.80 1.97
C SER A 195 -11.58 -7.36 3.28
N ALA A 196 -11.94 -6.77 4.42
CA ALA A 196 -11.58 -7.30 5.74
C ALA A 196 -12.15 -8.71 5.97
N TYR A 197 -13.40 -8.94 5.59
CA TYR A 197 -14.02 -10.27 5.66
C TYR A 197 -13.37 -11.28 4.71
N GLN A 198 -12.99 -10.86 3.51
CA GLN A 198 -12.26 -11.71 2.57
C GLN A 198 -10.90 -12.11 3.13
N GLN A 199 -10.14 -11.16 3.67
CA GLN A 199 -8.84 -11.43 4.29
C GLN A 199 -8.94 -12.42 5.46
N LYS A 200 -10.01 -12.32 6.27
CA LYS A 200 -10.27 -13.29 7.35
C LYS A 200 -10.51 -14.70 6.79
N ALA A 201 -11.28 -14.83 5.72
CA ALA A 201 -11.52 -16.12 5.07
C ALA A 201 -10.24 -16.73 4.49
N ASP A 202 -9.39 -15.92 3.83
CA ASP A 202 -8.12 -16.37 3.27
C ASP A 202 -7.15 -16.86 4.37
N LEU A 203 -7.10 -16.15 5.51
CA LEU A 203 -6.31 -16.59 6.66
C LEU A 203 -6.80 -17.93 7.23
N LEU A 204 -8.11 -18.16 7.30
CA LEU A 204 -8.67 -19.44 7.76
C LEU A 204 -8.35 -20.57 6.75
N ALA A 205 -8.52 -20.31 5.45
CA ALA A 205 -8.25 -21.27 4.39
C ALA A 205 -6.77 -21.71 4.33
N THR A 206 -5.83 -20.76 4.38
CA THR A 206 -4.38 -21.06 4.32
C THR A 206 -3.88 -21.94 5.45
N MET A 207 -4.54 -21.93 6.61
CA MET A 207 -4.21 -22.82 7.71
C MET A 207 -4.83 -24.21 7.56
N THR A 208 -6.05 -24.29 7.04
CA THR A 208 -6.72 -25.56 6.76
C THR A 208 -5.99 -26.36 5.68
N GLU A 209 -5.51 -25.71 4.61
CA GLU A 209 -4.71 -26.36 3.55
C GLU A 209 -3.38 -26.92 4.06
N ARG A 210 -2.71 -26.22 4.98
CA ARG A 210 -1.47 -26.72 5.61
C ARG A 210 -1.72 -27.90 6.56
N GLY A 211 -2.94 -28.09 7.04
CA GLY A 211 -3.34 -29.25 7.83
C GLY A 211 -3.53 -30.53 7.02
N THR A 212 -3.75 -30.42 5.70
CA THR A 212 -4.04 -31.56 4.82
C THR A 212 -2.87 -32.00 3.95
N GLY A 213 -1.80 -31.20 3.84
CA GLY A 213 -0.65 -31.47 2.96
C GLY A 213 0.52 -32.24 3.59
N GLY A 214 0.31 -32.93 4.71
CA GLY A 214 1.35 -33.61 5.50
C GLY A 214 1.33 -35.15 5.45
N GLU A 215 0.62 -35.75 4.49
CA GLU A 215 0.56 -37.21 4.29
C GLU A 215 0.91 -37.58 2.84
N GLU A 216 2.17 -37.38 2.41
CA GLU A 216 2.82 -38.16 1.34
C GLU A 216 4.32 -38.33 1.61
#